data_AF-A0AA38YB04-F1
#
_entry.id   AF-A0AA38YB04-F1
#
_cell.length_a   1.000
_cell.length_b   1.000
_cell.length_c   1.000
_cell.angle_alpha   90.00
_cell.angle_beta   90.00
_cell.angle_gamma   90.00
#
_symmetry.space_group_name_H-M   'P 1'
#
loop_
_entity.id
_entity.type
_entity.pdbx_description
1 polymer ?
#
loop_
_entity_poly.entity_id
_entity_poly.type
_entity_poly.pdbx_seq_one_letter_code
_entity_poly.pdbx_strand_id
1 'polypeptide(L)'
;METVVRPKTDEASPSSINVLTLNCWGLKYLSKFRTERLSEIGNRIADYTPQLDIVGLQECWTFADYLNIRNRTRSILPHAKYYHSGIFGGGLAIFSRWPIRDSSMFRYPLNGRPTAFFRGDWFVGKGVACAQIQLPDGQLIEVFNTHLHAPYEREPNDSYICHRTAQAWEIAKLMRAASDRGSLVLGMGDFNMVPLSFAHVLIESRGGVKDVWRVVKPDSSVGKSHHLPEIERRKRMKEDPVPDVNSSLQDHGHTCDSVLNTWRWPKEARKRLEKGHDRHIAGTDPDPNAYRLDYIFFNGISKGWKVEGVKVALTERHPDLHCSLSDHFAVHATIERGETKATTPTTVEVNGVLRGTLSDDPNTDSADFEDKDFNAAISKLPTHKHIGQGFYNDILAMIREYNIRERKQRRWRCLHFIVSAIISIGCFVAIWWSPRNFVAFLLILLSSLGLMAGTVDGLIGFLFVGSELRALAEFEWEVRNALQLTGGPVQDDRALKDWYD
;
A
#
# COMPACT_ATOMS: atom_id res chain seq x y z
N MET A 1 -32.83 -18.33 -11.15
CA MET A 1 -31.72 -17.61 -11.80
C MET A 1 -32.30 -16.90 -12.99
N GLU A 2 -32.70 -15.63 -12.85
CA GLU A 2 -33.04 -14.80 -14.00
C GLU A 2 -31.73 -14.27 -14.60
N THR A 3 -31.36 -14.79 -15.75
CA THR A 3 -30.34 -14.20 -16.62
C THR A 3 -30.87 -12.87 -17.14
N VAL A 4 -30.57 -11.79 -16.41
CA VAL A 4 -30.76 -10.43 -16.90
C VAL A 4 -29.72 -10.19 -17.99
N VAL A 5 -30.10 -10.46 -19.24
CA VAL A 5 -29.34 -10.02 -20.41
C VAL A 5 -29.54 -8.52 -20.52
N ARG A 6 -28.52 -7.74 -20.12
CA ARG A 6 -28.55 -6.28 -20.29
C ARG A 6 -28.35 -5.93 -21.77
N PRO A 7 -29.11 -4.97 -22.31
CA PRO A 7 -28.91 -4.51 -23.67
C PRO A 7 -27.51 -3.90 -23.80
N LYS A 8 -26.84 -4.16 -24.93
CA LYS A 8 -25.68 -3.36 -25.36
C LYS A 8 -26.17 -1.94 -25.57
N THR A 9 -25.91 -1.05 -24.62
CA THR A 9 -26.06 0.38 -24.83
C THR A 9 -24.91 0.83 -25.73
N ASP A 10 -25.24 1.39 -26.89
CA ASP A 10 -24.32 2.16 -27.73
C ASP A 10 -23.92 3.46 -26.99
N GLU A 11 -23.27 3.32 -25.83
CA GLU A 11 -22.68 4.45 -25.13
C GLU A 11 -21.51 4.98 -25.97
N ALA A 12 -21.49 6.28 -26.21
CA ALA A 12 -20.37 6.94 -26.86
C ALA A 12 -19.09 6.74 -26.03
N SER A 13 -17.93 6.75 -26.70
CA SER A 13 -16.61 6.74 -26.04
C SER A 13 -16.58 7.75 -24.88
N PRO A 14 -16.16 7.35 -23.67
CA PRO A 14 -16.08 8.28 -22.55
C PRO A 14 -15.05 9.36 -22.88
N SER A 15 -15.49 10.62 -22.82
CA SER A 15 -14.60 11.78 -22.93
C SER A 15 -13.80 12.00 -21.65
N SER A 16 -14.31 11.53 -20.52
CA SER A 16 -13.67 11.58 -19.22
C SER A 16 -13.92 10.32 -18.40
N ILE A 17 -13.04 10.06 -17.44
CA ILE A 17 -13.11 8.97 -16.47
C ILE A 17 -12.85 9.58 -15.09
N ASN A 18 -13.83 9.49 -14.20
CA ASN A 18 -13.75 9.94 -12.80
C ASN A 18 -13.38 8.75 -11.91
N VAL A 19 -12.20 8.82 -11.30
CA VAL A 19 -11.61 7.74 -10.51
C VAL A 19 -11.50 8.18 -9.05
N LEU A 20 -11.91 7.32 -8.11
CA LEU A 20 -11.77 7.58 -6.67
C LEU A 20 -11.17 6.39 -5.92
N THR A 21 -10.20 6.63 -5.06
CA THR A 21 -9.68 5.62 -4.12
C THR A 21 -9.88 6.04 -2.67
N LEU A 22 -10.17 5.08 -1.79
CA LEU A 22 -10.32 5.29 -0.35
C LEU A 22 -9.96 4.04 0.47
N ASN A 23 -9.02 4.19 1.41
CA ASN A 23 -8.92 3.29 2.55
C ASN A 23 -10.09 3.56 3.52
N CYS A 24 -10.96 2.57 3.70
CA CYS A 24 -12.22 2.71 4.43
C CYS A 24 -12.10 2.53 5.95
N TRP A 25 -10.95 2.05 6.43
CA TRP A 25 -10.73 1.70 7.84
C TRP A 25 -11.86 0.85 8.43
N GLY A 26 -12.17 -0.26 7.76
CA GLY A 26 -13.30 -1.15 8.05
C GLY A 26 -12.95 -2.34 8.95
N LEU A 27 -11.92 -2.27 9.79
CA LEU A 27 -11.44 -3.41 10.58
C LEU A 27 -12.54 -3.95 11.50
N LYS A 28 -12.86 -5.23 11.34
CA LYS A 28 -13.89 -5.89 12.15
C LYS A 28 -13.44 -5.90 13.62
N TYR A 29 -14.28 -5.37 14.51
CA TYR A 29 -14.07 -5.23 15.97
C TYR A 29 -13.10 -4.13 16.44
N LEU A 30 -12.27 -3.55 15.57
CA LEU A 30 -11.34 -2.47 15.94
C LEU A 30 -11.84 -1.09 15.52
N SER A 31 -12.42 -1.00 14.33
CA SER A 31 -12.89 0.27 13.79
C SER A 31 -14.20 0.70 14.48
N LYS A 32 -14.18 1.86 15.14
CA LYS A 32 -15.37 2.48 15.76
C LYS A 32 -16.40 2.85 14.69
N PHE A 33 -17.69 2.68 15.04
CA PHE A 33 -18.84 3.00 14.18
C PHE A 33 -18.73 2.45 12.74
N ARG A 34 -18.15 1.25 12.59
CA ARG A 34 -17.81 0.69 11.28
C ARG A 34 -19.02 0.66 10.35
N THR A 35 -20.14 0.09 10.81
CA THR A 35 -21.32 -0.13 9.96
C THR A 35 -21.91 1.20 9.48
N GLU A 36 -22.01 2.17 10.38
CA GLU A 36 -22.55 3.51 10.14
C GLU A 36 -21.66 4.26 9.15
N ARG A 37 -20.34 4.32 9.42
CA ARG A 37 -19.37 4.99 8.53
C ARG A 37 -19.32 4.37 7.15
N LEU A 38 -19.25 3.04 7.03
CA LEU A 38 -19.16 2.39 5.72
C LEU A 38 -20.48 2.50 4.94
N SER A 39 -21.63 2.57 5.63
CA SER A 39 -22.90 2.91 4.99
C SER A 39 -22.89 4.33 4.42
N GLU A 40 -22.37 5.29 5.19
CA GLU A 40 -22.27 6.68 4.76
C GLU A 40 -21.23 6.86 3.64
N ILE A 41 -20.11 6.15 3.65
CA ILE A 41 -19.18 6.07 2.51
C ILE A 41 -19.95 5.63 1.25
N GLY A 42 -20.80 4.60 1.35
CA GLY A 42 -21.64 4.16 0.24
C GLY A 42 -22.60 5.23 -0.28
N ASN A 43 -23.21 6.02 0.61
CA ASN A 43 -24.06 7.16 0.23
C ASN A 43 -23.26 8.24 -0.50
N ARG A 44 -22.12 8.65 0.07
CA ARG A 44 -21.27 9.70 -0.51
C ARG A 44 -20.73 9.33 -1.88
N ILE A 45 -20.40 8.07 -2.10
CA ILE A 45 -20.00 7.58 -3.43
C ILE A 45 -21.20 7.64 -4.40
N ALA A 46 -22.39 7.23 -3.97
CA ALA A 46 -23.59 7.21 -4.81
C ALA A 46 -24.03 8.63 -5.24
N ASP A 47 -23.91 9.61 -4.34
CA ASP A 47 -24.32 11.00 -4.57
C ASP A 47 -23.16 11.89 -5.07
N TYR A 48 -21.99 11.32 -5.33
CA TYR A 48 -20.79 12.07 -5.69
C TYR A 48 -20.96 12.83 -7.01
N THR A 49 -20.49 14.08 -7.05
CA THR A 49 -20.51 14.94 -8.25
C THR A 49 -19.10 15.45 -8.58
N PRO A 50 -18.60 15.29 -9.83
CA PRO A 50 -19.21 14.54 -10.94
C PRO A 50 -19.38 13.04 -10.62
N GLN A 51 -20.27 12.36 -11.34
CA GLN A 51 -20.52 10.93 -11.12
C GLN A 51 -19.24 10.11 -11.32
N LEU A 52 -18.97 9.18 -10.40
CA LEU A 52 -17.77 8.34 -10.42
C LEU A 52 -17.92 7.18 -11.41
N ASP A 53 -16.83 6.85 -12.12
CA ASP A 53 -16.79 5.77 -13.10
C ASP A 53 -16.02 4.54 -12.59
N ILE A 54 -14.98 4.73 -11.78
CA ILE A 54 -14.18 3.65 -11.18
C ILE A 54 -13.86 4.00 -9.73
N VAL A 55 -14.13 3.09 -8.80
CA VAL A 55 -13.83 3.24 -7.38
C VAL A 55 -13.03 2.05 -6.85
N GLY A 56 -11.89 2.32 -6.22
CA GLY A 56 -11.06 1.34 -5.52
C GLY A 56 -11.14 1.55 -4.01
N LEU A 57 -11.55 0.53 -3.27
CA LEU A 57 -11.61 0.61 -1.80
C LEU A 57 -10.59 -0.33 -1.16
N GLN A 58 -9.92 0.15 -0.11
CA GLN A 58 -9.04 -0.63 0.76
C GLN A 58 -9.66 -0.76 2.15
N GLU A 59 -9.22 -1.75 2.92
CA GLU A 59 -9.77 -2.08 4.24
C GLU A 59 -11.30 -2.27 4.30
N CYS A 60 -11.91 -2.68 3.19
CA CYS A 60 -13.27 -3.20 3.15
C CYS A 60 -13.23 -4.67 3.57
N TRP A 61 -13.12 -4.94 4.87
CA TRP A 61 -12.78 -6.28 5.37
C TRP A 61 -13.92 -7.29 5.35
N THR A 62 -15.18 -6.86 5.43
CA THR A 62 -16.32 -7.78 5.50
C THR A 62 -17.15 -7.76 4.24
N PHE A 63 -17.63 -8.94 3.83
CA PHE A 63 -18.53 -9.05 2.67
C PHE A 63 -19.85 -8.30 2.89
N ALA A 64 -20.33 -8.20 4.14
CA ALA A 64 -21.52 -7.44 4.49
C ALA A 64 -21.35 -5.94 4.26
N ASP A 65 -20.20 -5.38 4.67
CA ASP A 65 -19.89 -3.97 4.42
C ASP A 65 -19.73 -3.69 2.92
N TYR A 66 -19.09 -4.61 2.18
CA TYR A 66 -19.01 -4.56 0.72
C TYR A 66 -20.41 -4.55 0.07
N LEU A 67 -21.31 -5.44 0.48
CA LEU A 67 -22.67 -5.51 -0.06
C LEU A 67 -23.47 -4.24 0.25
N ASN A 68 -23.27 -3.65 1.43
CA ASN A 68 -23.91 -2.38 1.81
C ASN A 68 -23.51 -1.27 0.83
N ILE A 69 -22.21 -1.09 0.61
CA ILE A 69 -21.69 -0.10 -0.36
C ILE A 69 -22.18 -0.41 -1.77
N ARG A 70 -22.05 -1.67 -2.22
CA ARG A 70 -22.52 -2.11 -3.55
C ARG A 70 -23.99 -1.80 -3.80
N ASN A 71 -24.86 -2.06 -2.82
CA ASN A 71 -26.29 -1.84 -2.99
C ASN A 71 -26.64 -0.36 -3.12
N ARG A 72 -25.91 0.51 -2.43
CA ARG A 72 -26.08 1.97 -2.50
C ARG A 72 -25.56 2.55 -3.81
N THR A 73 -24.42 2.05 -4.30
CA THR A 73 -23.76 2.58 -5.50
C THR A 73 -24.20 1.94 -6.80
N ARG A 74 -25.02 0.87 -6.77
CA ARG A 74 -25.40 0.06 -7.95
C ARG A 74 -26.01 0.84 -9.12
N SER A 75 -26.63 1.99 -8.87
CA SER A 75 -27.25 2.83 -9.89
C SER A 75 -26.21 3.50 -10.79
N ILE A 76 -25.01 3.76 -10.26
CA ILE A 76 -23.92 4.47 -10.95
C ILE A 76 -22.72 3.54 -11.23
N LEU A 77 -22.47 2.57 -10.35
CA LEU A 77 -21.37 1.61 -10.42
C LEU A 77 -21.92 0.17 -10.35
N PRO A 78 -22.67 -0.29 -11.38
CA PRO A 78 -23.37 -1.58 -11.34
C PRO A 78 -22.43 -2.80 -11.34
N HIS A 79 -21.18 -2.63 -11.77
CA HIS A 79 -20.19 -3.71 -11.84
C HIS A 79 -19.25 -3.60 -10.65
N ALA A 80 -19.26 -4.59 -9.76
CA ALA A 80 -18.42 -4.55 -8.57
C ALA A 80 -17.87 -5.93 -8.25
N LYS A 81 -16.65 -5.94 -7.70
CA LYS A 81 -15.95 -7.16 -7.29
C LYS A 81 -15.32 -6.98 -5.91
N TYR A 82 -15.66 -7.90 -5.02
CA TYR A 82 -14.98 -8.12 -3.75
C TYR A 82 -13.88 -9.18 -3.93
N TYR A 83 -12.71 -8.92 -3.35
CA TYR A 83 -11.52 -9.75 -3.50
C TYR A 83 -11.21 -10.51 -2.21
N HIS A 84 -11.21 -11.84 -2.32
CA HIS A 84 -10.84 -12.74 -1.23
C HIS A 84 -9.33 -12.99 -1.26
N SER A 85 -8.68 -12.93 -0.10
CA SER A 85 -7.25 -13.22 0.06
C SER A 85 -6.96 -13.64 1.50
N GLY A 86 -5.84 -14.33 1.72
CA GLY A 86 -5.40 -14.74 3.05
C GLY A 86 -6.44 -15.51 3.87
N ILE A 87 -6.30 -15.48 5.19
CA ILE A 87 -7.21 -16.07 6.16
C ILE A 87 -8.34 -15.07 6.51
N PHE A 88 -8.02 -13.79 6.63
CA PHE A 88 -8.96 -12.75 7.06
C PHE A 88 -9.56 -11.89 5.94
N GLY A 89 -9.26 -12.20 4.67
CA GLY A 89 -9.72 -11.43 3.50
C GLY A 89 -8.65 -10.46 3.02
N GLY A 90 -8.76 -9.99 1.76
CA GLY A 90 -7.82 -9.02 1.20
C GLY A 90 -8.16 -7.56 1.53
N GLY A 91 -9.38 -7.30 1.99
CA GLY A 91 -9.85 -5.94 2.30
C GLY A 91 -10.03 -5.04 1.05
N LEU A 92 -9.97 -5.61 -0.16
CA LEU A 92 -9.99 -4.84 -1.41
C LEU A 92 -11.32 -5.03 -2.15
N ALA A 93 -11.83 -3.94 -2.71
CA ALA A 93 -12.98 -3.95 -3.61
C ALA A 93 -12.76 -2.99 -4.78
N ILE A 94 -13.30 -3.35 -5.95
CA ILE A 94 -13.35 -2.48 -7.13
C ILE A 94 -14.80 -2.37 -7.57
N PHE A 95 -15.24 -1.14 -7.85
CA PHE A 95 -16.54 -0.79 -8.40
C PHE A 95 -16.32 -0.04 -9.71
N SER A 96 -17.17 -0.29 -10.70
CA SER A 96 -17.07 0.28 -12.03
C SER A 96 -18.45 0.52 -12.63
N ARG A 97 -18.53 1.61 -13.38
CA ARG A 97 -19.63 1.93 -14.29
C ARG A 97 -19.74 0.91 -15.41
N TRP A 98 -18.60 0.41 -15.91
CA TRP A 98 -18.51 -0.47 -17.07
C TRP A 98 -18.22 -1.93 -16.69
N PRO A 99 -18.49 -2.88 -17.60
CA PRO A 99 -18.29 -4.30 -17.32
C PRO A 99 -16.85 -4.66 -16.97
N ILE A 100 -16.69 -5.38 -15.85
CA ILE A 100 -15.46 -6.08 -15.50
C ILE A 100 -15.43 -7.37 -16.33
N ARG A 101 -14.52 -7.43 -17.29
CA ARG A 101 -14.33 -8.58 -18.20
C ARG A 101 -13.60 -9.72 -17.48
N ASP A 102 -12.46 -9.40 -16.89
CA ASP A 102 -11.58 -10.35 -16.21
C ASP A 102 -11.14 -9.76 -14.87
N SER A 103 -10.91 -10.61 -13.87
CA SER A 103 -10.49 -10.18 -12.54
C SER A 103 -9.65 -11.24 -11.83
N SER A 104 -8.63 -10.80 -11.10
CA SER A 104 -7.75 -11.67 -10.32
C SER A 104 -7.32 -11.00 -9.02
N MET A 105 -7.08 -11.80 -7.98
CA MET A 105 -6.39 -11.33 -6.77
C MET A 105 -4.96 -11.87 -6.80
N PHE A 106 -3.97 -10.98 -6.93
CA PHE A 106 -2.56 -11.35 -6.86
C PHE A 106 -2.03 -11.13 -5.45
N ARG A 107 -1.68 -12.21 -4.73
CA ARG A 107 -1.09 -12.10 -3.40
C ARG A 107 0.38 -11.78 -3.49
N TYR A 108 0.86 -10.84 -2.67
CA TYR A 108 2.28 -10.60 -2.61
C TYR A 108 3.03 -11.82 -2.03
N PRO A 109 4.16 -12.22 -2.63
CA PRO A 109 4.96 -13.33 -2.11
C PRO A 109 5.54 -13.04 -0.71
N LEU A 110 5.99 -11.80 -0.50
CA LEU A 110 6.53 -11.31 0.78
C LEU A 110 5.45 -10.45 1.47
N ASN A 111 4.87 -10.99 2.54
CA ASN A 111 3.57 -10.56 3.06
C ASN A 111 3.50 -10.46 4.58
N GLY A 112 4.61 -10.11 5.21
CA GLY A 112 4.74 -10.04 6.67
C GLY A 112 5.06 -11.40 7.32
N ARG A 113 5.01 -11.44 8.65
CA ARG A 113 5.46 -12.60 9.46
C ARG A 113 4.32 -13.21 10.27
N PRO A 114 4.20 -14.55 10.38
CA PRO A 114 3.16 -15.22 11.16
C PRO A 114 3.28 -14.91 12.66
N THR A 115 4.49 -14.67 13.17
CA THR A 115 4.72 -14.31 14.58
C THR A 115 4.29 -12.88 14.92
N ALA A 116 4.10 -12.01 13.92
CA ALA A 116 3.65 -10.63 14.12
C ALA A 116 2.10 -10.57 14.16
N PHE A 117 1.49 -11.41 14.99
CA PHE A 117 0.03 -11.59 15.04
C PHE A 117 -0.72 -10.32 15.45
N PHE A 118 -0.09 -9.43 16.24
CA PHE A 118 -0.67 -8.13 16.59
C PHE A 118 -0.72 -7.14 15.40
N ARG A 119 0.06 -7.37 14.34
CA ARG A 119 0.06 -6.53 13.13
C ARG A 119 -0.91 -7.06 12.07
N GLY A 120 -1.02 -8.38 11.96
CA GLY A 120 -2.07 -9.03 11.18
C GLY A 120 -1.82 -9.16 9.67
N ASP A 121 -0.81 -8.47 9.12
CA ASP A 121 -0.51 -8.42 7.67
C ASP A 121 -0.36 -9.80 7.01
N TRP A 122 0.30 -10.73 7.71
CA TRP A 122 0.47 -12.10 7.23
C TRP A 122 -0.85 -12.85 7.07
N PHE A 123 -1.81 -12.60 7.97
CA PHE A 123 -3.09 -13.30 7.98
C PHE A 123 -4.10 -12.73 6.99
N VAL A 124 -4.00 -11.44 6.65
CA VAL A 124 -4.86 -10.82 5.63
C VAL A 124 -4.40 -11.16 4.22
N GLY A 125 -3.11 -11.47 4.03
CA GLY A 125 -2.57 -11.81 2.72
C GLY A 125 -2.70 -10.64 1.74
N LYS A 126 -2.01 -9.53 2.04
CA LYS A 126 -1.98 -8.33 1.18
C LYS A 126 -1.62 -8.68 -0.26
N GLY A 127 -2.07 -7.85 -1.19
CA GLY A 127 -1.94 -8.12 -2.60
C GLY A 127 -2.57 -7.04 -3.45
N VAL A 128 -2.70 -7.33 -4.74
CA VAL A 128 -3.28 -6.46 -5.75
C VAL A 128 -4.58 -7.08 -6.25
N ALA A 129 -5.67 -6.34 -6.10
CA ALA A 129 -6.92 -6.61 -6.76
C ALA A 129 -6.85 -6.07 -8.20
N CYS A 130 -6.91 -6.98 -9.18
CA CYS A 130 -6.84 -6.63 -10.60
C CYS A 130 -8.23 -6.77 -11.24
N ALA A 131 -8.65 -5.77 -12.00
CA ALA A 131 -9.84 -5.80 -12.84
C ALA A 131 -9.52 -5.26 -14.23
N GLN A 132 -9.82 -6.04 -15.27
CA GLN A 132 -9.84 -5.56 -16.64
C GLN A 132 -11.25 -5.09 -16.97
N ILE A 133 -11.40 -3.80 -17.23
CA ILE A 133 -12.67 -3.14 -17.53
C ILE A 133 -12.67 -2.75 -19.00
N GLN A 134 -13.78 -3.01 -19.69
CA GLN A 134 -13.95 -2.64 -21.09
C GLN A 134 -14.74 -1.34 -21.19
N LEU A 135 -14.13 -0.29 -21.74
CA LEU A 135 -14.81 0.96 -22.06
C LEU A 135 -15.79 0.75 -23.23
N PRO A 136 -16.81 1.60 -23.40
CA PRO A 136 -17.80 1.50 -24.47
C PRO A 136 -17.21 1.42 -25.89
N ASP A 137 -16.04 2.02 -26.11
CA ASP A 137 -15.32 2.02 -27.39
C ASP A 137 -14.37 0.83 -27.59
N GLY A 138 -14.40 -0.14 -26.68
CA GLY A 138 -13.59 -1.34 -26.72
C GLY A 138 -12.18 -1.17 -26.15
N GLN A 139 -11.76 0.05 -25.79
CA GLN A 139 -10.49 0.26 -25.10
C GLN A 139 -10.51 -0.42 -23.73
N LEU A 140 -9.44 -1.14 -23.39
CA LEU A 140 -9.30 -1.82 -22.11
C LEU A 140 -8.60 -0.91 -21.11
N ILE A 141 -9.14 -0.87 -19.89
CA ILE A 141 -8.52 -0.25 -18.73
C ILE A 141 -8.34 -1.31 -17.64
N GLU A 142 -7.10 -1.54 -17.24
CA GLU A 142 -6.74 -2.47 -16.17
C GLU A 142 -6.51 -1.68 -14.88
N VAL A 143 -7.36 -1.95 -13.89
CA VAL A 143 -7.33 -1.33 -12.56
C VAL A 143 -6.62 -2.26 -11.60
N PHE A 144 -5.61 -1.73 -10.92
CA PHE A 144 -4.81 -2.38 -9.89
C PHE A 144 -5.05 -1.66 -8.56
N ASN A 145 -5.98 -2.18 -7.77
CA ASN A 145 -6.25 -1.67 -6.43
C ASN A 145 -5.34 -2.41 -5.41
N THR A 146 -4.58 -1.71 -4.58
CA THR A 146 -3.70 -2.33 -3.58
C THR A 146 -3.77 -1.66 -2.21
N HIS A 147 -3.29 -2.39 -1.20
CA HIS A 147 -2.97 -1.85 0.11
C HIS A 147 -1.60 -2.41 0.54
N LEU A 148 -0.52 -1.67 0.29
CA LEU A 148 0.85 -2.09 0.59
C LEU A 148 1.05 -2.25 2.11
N HIS A 149 2.09 -2.98 2.50
CA HIS A 149 2.43 -3.18 3.91
C HIS A 149 2.72 -1.84 4.59
N ALA A 150 2.14 -1.59 5.77
CA ALA A 150 2.39 -0.36 6.49
C ALA A 150 3.82 -0.36 7.09
N PRO A 151 4.46 0.81 7.22
CA PRO A 151 5.73 0.95 7.93
C PRO A 151 5.47 0.99 9.44
N TYR A 152 5.77 -0.12 10.12
CA TYR A 152 5.55 -0.27 11.56
C TYR A 152 6.76 0.07 12.42
N GLU A 153 7.95 0.16 11.82
CA GLU A 153 9.23 0.24 12.54
C GLU A 153 10.14 1.26 11.90
N ARG A 154 10.88 2.00 12.74
CA ARG A 154 11.80 3.06 12.33
C ARG A 154 13.04 2.50 11.63
N GLU A 155 13.50 3.19 10.60
CA GLU A 155 14.84 2.99 10.07
C GLU A 155 15.92 3.30 11.14
N PRO A 156 17.07 2.62 11.10
CA PRO A 156 17.48 1.58 10.15
C PRO A 156 16.95 0.16 10.49
N ASN A 157 16.07 0.03 11.49
CA ASN A 157 15.60 -1.25 11.99
C ASN A 157 14.27 -1.72 11.37
N ASP A 158 13.80 -1.07 10.30
CA ASP A 158 12.54 -1.44 9.66
C ASP A 158 12.63 -2.86 9.09
N SER A 159 12.03 -3.80 9.82
CA SER A 159 12.08 -5.20 9.44
C SER A 159 11.27 -5.54 8.18
N TYR A 160 10.48 -4.60 7.65
CA TYR A 160 9.53 -4.78 6.54
C TYR A 160 9.85 -3.95 5.30
N ILE A 161 10.93 -3.15 5.28
CA ILE A 161 11.35 -2.41 4.08
C ILE A 161 11.53 -3.34 2.87
N CYS A 162 12.12 -4.52 3.09
CA CYS A 162 12.28 -5.53 2.05
C CYS A 162 10.93 -6.04 1.52
N HIS A 163 9.93 -6.18 2.40
CA HIS A 163 8.59 -6.58 2.01
C HIS A 163 7.93 -5.47 1.19
N ARG A 164 7.90 -4.21 1.68
CA ARG A 164 7.32 -3.07 0.95
C ARG A 164 7.93 -2.91 -0.44
N THR A 165 9.26 -2.96 -0.53
CA THR A 165 9.98 -2.83 -1.81
C THR A 165 9.63 -3.97 -2.77
N ALA A 166 9.56 -5.21 -2.29
CA ALA A 166 9.13 -6.34 -3.11
C ALA A 166 7.67 -6.20 -3.56
N GLN A 167 6.78 -5.71 -2.71
CA GLN A 167 5.37 -5.47 -3.07
C GLN A 167 5.22 -4.36 -4.11
N ALA A 168 5.97 -3.26 -3.96
CA ALA A 168 6.04 -2.18 -4.94
C ALA A 168 6.59 -2.68 -6.29
N TRP A 169 7.59 -3.55 -6.26
CA TRP A 169 8.14 -4.20 -7.45
C TRP A 169 7.11 -5.09 -8.16
N GLU A 170 6.38 -5.92 -7.42
CA GLU A 170 5.35 -6.81 -7.97
C GLU A 170 4.21 -6.04 -8.64
N ILE A 171 3.66 -5.01 -8.00
CA ILE A 171 2.60 -4.21 -8.62
C ILE A 171 3.10 -3.43 -9.83
N ALA A 172 4.32 -2.91 -9.79
CA ALA A 172 4.94 -2.26 -10.95
C ALA A 172 5.08 -3.23 -12.14
N LYS A 173 5.47 -4.48 -11.89
CA LYS A 173 5.53 -5.53 -12.92
C LYS A 173 4.16 -5.82 -13.54
N LEU A 174 3.11 -5.93 -12.71
CA LEU A 174 1.73 -6.15 -13.18
C LEU A 174 1.23 -4.97 -14.04
N MET A 175 1.44 -3.74 -13.57
CA MET A 175 1.07 -2.53 -14.30
C MET A 175 1.80 -2.42 -15.64
N ARG A 176 3.12 -2.65 -15.65
CA ARG A 176 3.90 -2.62 -16.89
C ARG A 176 3.40 -3.68 -17.87
N ALA A 177 3.19 -4.92 -17.40
CA ALA A 177 2.70 -6.00 -18.26
C ALA A 177 1.33 -5.69 -18.89
N ALA A 178 0.44 -4.98 -18.18
CA ALA A 178 -0.81 -4.49 -18.75
C ALA A 178 -0.61 -3.40 -19.80
N SER A 179 0.29 -2.45 -19.52
CA SER A 179 0.67 -1.41 -20.47
C SER A 179 1.29 -1.99 -21.75
N ASP A 180 2.14 -3.02 -21.63
CA ASP A 180 2.80 -3.69 -22.77
C ASP A 180 1.80 -4.41 -23.68
N ARG A 181 0.65 -4.84 -23.13
CA ARG A 181 -0.48 -5.41 -23.89
C ARG A 181 -1.39 -4.34 -24.52
N GLY A 182 -1.10 -3.06 -24.32
CA GLY A 182 -1.88 -1.95 -24.88
C GLY A 182 -3.05 -1.47 -24.01
N SER A 183 -3.19 -1.97 -22.78
CA SER A 183 -4.22 -1.49 -21.85
C SER A 183 -3.87 -0.11 -21.30
N LEU A 184 -4.89 0.72 -21.06
CA LEU A 184 -4.76 1.79 -20.08
C LEU A 184 -4.59 1.16 -18.69
N VAL A 185 -3.76 1.77 -17.86
CA VAL A 185 -3.43 1.25 -16.54
C VAL A 185 -3.81 2.27 -15.48
N LEU A 186 -4.62 1.87 -14.52
CA LEU A 186 -4.93 2.62 -13.30
C LEU A 186 -4.39 1.85 -12.09
N GLY A 187 -3.27 2.29 -11.53
CA GLY A 187 -2.85 1.85 -10.21
C GLY A 187 -3.50 2.72 -9.15
N MET A 188 -4.16 2.16 -8.14
CA MET A 188 -4.80 2.98 -7.11
C MET A 188 -4.80 2.30 -5.75
N GLY A 189 -4.92 3.08 -4.69
CA GLY A 189 -5.04 2.57 -3.34
C GLY A 189 -4.13 3.23 -2.34
N ASP A 190 -3.98 2.55 -1.21
CA ASP A 190 -3.10 2.95 -0.11
C ASP A 190 -1.74 2.28 -0.31
N PHE A 191 -0.77 3.07 -0.74
CA PHE A 191 0.57 2.55 -1.02
C PHE A 191 1.50 2.65 0.18
N ASN A 192 1.06 3.20 1.32
CA ASN A 192 1.88 3.30 2.53
C ASN A 192 3.30 3.85 2.25
N MET A 193 3.39 4.84 1.36
CA MET A 193 4.62 5.49 0.92
C MET A 193 4.38 6.98 0.71
N VAL A 194 5.41 7.80 0.81
CA VAL A 194 5.32 9.25 0.52
C VAL A 194 5.77 9.58 -0.91
N PRO A 195 5.37 10.74 -1.48
CA PRO A 195 5.80 11.13 -2.81
C PRO A 195 7.32 11.28 -2.88
N LEU A 196 7.93 10.85 -4.00
CA LEU A 196 9.39 10.80 -4.18
C LEU A 196 10.16 9.85 -3.23
N SER A 197 9.45 9.02 -2.45
CA SER A 197 10.09 7.91 -1.74
C SER A 197 10.64 6.87 -2.72
N PHE A 198 11.52 6.00 -2.22
CA PHE A 198 12.09 4.90 -2.99
C PHE A 198 11.01 4.04 -3.69
N ALA A 199 9.97 3.64 -2.96
CA ALA A 199 8.86 2.85 -3.50
C ALA A 199 8.06 3.63 -4.56
N HIS A 200 7.84 4.94 -4.35
CA HIS A 200 7.14 5.80 -5.30
C HIS A 200 7.89 5.91 -6.63
N VAL A 201 9.21 6.14 -6.58
CA VAL A 201 10.08 6.18 -7.75
C VAL A 201 10.09 4.82 -8.46
N LEU A 202 10.20 3.72 -7.72
CA LEU A 202 10.16 2.37 -8.26
C LEU A 202 8.87 2.13 -9.04
N ILE A 203 7.73 2.49 -8.47
CA ILE A 203 6.41 2.30 -9.09
C ILE A 203 6.27 3.11 -10.38
N GLU A 204 6.59 4.40 -10.37
CA GLU A 204 6.45 5.23 -11.57
C GLU A 204 7.37 4.76 -12.70
N SER A 205 8.65 4.52 -12.38
CA SER A 205 9.66 4.14 -13.38
C SER A 205 9.43 2.73 -13.90
N ARG A 206 9.36 1.74 -13.00
CA ARG A 206 9.25 0.32 -13.41
C ARG A 206 7.86 -0.05 -13.89
N GLY A 207 6.82 0.62 -13.39
CA GLY A 207 5.42 0.42 -13.79
C GLY A 207 5.03 1.15 -15.06
N GLY A 208 5.84 2.11 -15.53
CA GLY A 208 5.50 2.92 -16.70
C GLY A 208 4.25 3.78 -16.50
N VAL A 209 4.03 4.25 -15.27
CA VAL A 209 2.86 5.01 -14.83
C VAL A 209 3.29 6.32 -14.19
N LYS A 210 2.38 7.28 -14.08
CA LYS A 210 2.61 8.58 -13.45
C LYS A 210 1.63 8.83 -12.31
N ASP A 211 2.13 9.37 -11.21
CA ASP A 211 1.31 9.87 -10.11
C ASP A 211 0.47 11.06 -10.61
N VAL A 212 -0.84 10.87 -10.73
CA VAL A 212 -1.73 11.89 -11.30
C VAL A 212 -1.73 13.18 -10.48
N TRP A 213 -1.47 13.10 -9.17
CA TRP A 213 -1.38 14.29 -8.33
C TRP A 213 -0.14 15.10 -8.68
N ARG A 214 1.02 14.46 -8.83
CA ARG A 214 2.26 15.16 -9.21
C ARG A 214 2.27 15.62 -10.66
N VAL A 215 1.42 15.05 -11.52
CA VAL A 215 1.24 15.57 -12.88
C VAL A 215 0.58 16.95 -12.85
N VAL A 216 -0.41 17.15 -11.97
CA VAL A 216 -1.12 18.43 -11.81
C VAL A 216 -0.42 19.40 -10.86
N LYS A 217 0.18 18.87 -9.78
CA LYS A 217 0.90 19.59 -8.72
C LYS A 217 2.32 19.02 -8.54
N PRO A 218 3.25 19.26 -9.48
CA PRO A 218 4.60 18.70 -9.45
C PRO A 218 5.40 19.04 -8.19
N ASP A 219 5.13 20.19 -7.58
CA ASP A 219 5.78 20.71 -6.38
C ASP A 219 5.11 20.24 -5.07
N SER A 220 4.10 19.36 -5.14
CA SER A 220 3.42 18.81 -3.96
C SER A 220 4.38 18.16 -2.94
N SER A 221 3.95 18.17 -1.68
CA SER A 221 4.68 17.69 -0.51
C SER A 221 5.31 16.31 -0.71
N VAL A 222 6.43 16.05 -0.03
CA VAL A 222 7.15 14.77 -0.06
C VAL A 222 7.17 14.07 1.31
N GLY A 223 6.36 14.53 2.26
CA GLY A 223 6.28 13.97 3.61
C GLY A 223 5.58 14.93 4.57
N LYS A 224 5.69 14.66 5.88
CA LYS A 224 5.19 15.55 6.93
C LYS A 224 6.08 16.79 7.04
N SER A 225 5.55 17.87 7.59
CA SER A 225 6.25 19.17 7.66
C SER A 225 7.56 19.13 8.45
N HIS A 226 7.70 18.18 9.37
CA HIS A 226 8.91 17.97 10.18
C HIS A 226 9.85 16.89 9.62
N HIS A 227 9.52 16.25 8.49
CA HIS A 227 10.42 15.32 7.81
C HIS A 227 11.48 16.09 7.05
N LEU A 228 12.75 15.66 7.14
CA LEU A 228 13.88 16.35 6.52
C LEU A 228 13.70 16.61 5.01
N PRO A 229 13.24 15.64 4.18
CA PRO A 229 13.00 15.91 2.75
C PRO A 229 11.95 17.00 2.49
N GLU A 230 10.91 17.07 3.32
CA GLU A 230 9.86 18.09 3.19
C GLU A 230 10.33 19.47 3.69
N ILE A 231 11.12 19.51 4.76
CA ILE A 231 11.76 20.75 5.24
C ILE A 231 12.64 21.34 4.13
N GLU A 232 13.45 20.51 3.48
CA GLU A 232 14.30 20.94 2.37
C GLU A 232 13.48 21.39 1.16
N ARG A 233 12.45 20.63 0.77
CA ARG A 233 11.54 21.02 -0.31
C ARG A 233 10.91 22.39 -0.04
N ARG A 234 10.31 22.59 1.13
CA ARG A 234 9.67 23.87 1.51
C ARG A 234 10.63 25.04 1.47
N LYS A 235 11.86 24.87 1.97
CA LYS A 235 12.93 25.88 1.87
C LYS A 235 13.26 26.22 0.42
N ARG A 236 13.43 25.21 -0.45
CA ARG A 236 13.73 25.39 -1.88
C ARG A 236 12.56 26.08 -2.62
N MET A 237 11.33 25.73 -2.26
CA MET A 237 10.09 26.29 -2.83
C MET A 237 9.70 27.65 -2.24
N LYS A 238 10.38 28.11 -1.17
CA LYS A 238 10.06 29.33 -0.41
C LYS A 238 8.63 29.31 0.15
N GLU A 239 8.20 28.14 0.62
CA GLU A 239 6.93 27.94 1.30
C GLU A 239 7.08 28.07 2.83
N ASP A 240 5.95 28.29 3.51
CA ASP A 240 5.92 28.26 4.96
C ASP A 240 6.34 26.88 5.50
N PRO A 241 7.00 26.81 6.68
CA PRO A 241 7.49 25.55 7.26
C PRO A 241 6.38 24.52 7.54
N VAL A 242 5.15 24.99 7.75
CA VAL A 242 3.97 24.17 8.02
C VAL A 242 2.86 24.65 7.09
N PRO A 243 2.23 23.77 6.30
CA PRO A 243 1.09 24.15 5.48
C PRO A 243 -0.14 24.38 6.37
N ASP A 244 -1.08 25.17 5.88
CA ASP A 244 -2.42 25.19 6.45
C ASP A 244 -3.28 24.03 5.89
N VAL A 245 -4.47 23.85 6.46
CA VAL A 245 -5.43 22.83 6.04
C VAL A 245 -5.81 22.96 4.55
N ASN A 246 -6.02 24.19 4.07
CA ASN A 246 -6.41 24.42 2.67
C ASN A 246 -5.31 23.98 1.70
N SER A 247 -4.07 24.40 1.92
CA SER A 247 -2.92 24.02 1.09
C SER A 247 -2.61 22.51 1.22
N SER A 248 -2.76 21.94 2.41
CA SER A 248 -2.65 20.49 2.64
C SER A 248 -3.58 19.69 1.74
N LEU A 249 -4.85 20.10 1.61
CA LEU A 249 -5.82 19.42 0.76
C LEU A 249 -5.69 19.76 -0.72
N GLN A 250 -5.49 21.03 -1.07
CA GLN A 250 -5.60 21.52 -2.46
C GLN A 250 -4.30 21.39 -3.26
N ASP A 251 -3.15 21.58 -2.61
CA ASP A 251 -1.84 21.60 -3.29
C ASP A 251 -1.07 20.31 -3.03
N HIS A 252 -1.05 19.86 -1.79
CA HIS A 252 -0.20 18.75 -1.36
C HIS A 252 -0.89 17.38 -1.44
N GLY A 253 -2.23 17.35 -1.42
CA GLY A 253 -3.00 16.12 -1.52
C GLY A 253 -2.88 15.25 -0.29
N HIS A 254 -2.77 15.86 0.88
CA HIS A 254 -2.66 15.13 2.13
C HIS A 254 -3.94 14.34 2.41
N THR A 255 -3.79 13.02 2.51
CA THR A 255 -4.89 12.08 2.75
C THR A 255 -4.92 11.57 4.18
N CYS A 256 -3.81 11.73 4.91
CA CYS A 256 -3.62 11.16 6.25
C CYS A 256 -3.17 12.24 7.23
N ASP A 257 -3.42 11.98 8.52
CA ASP A 257 -2.93 12.75 9.68
C ASP A 257 -3.25 14.26 9.70
N SER A 258 -4.14 14.70 8.80
CA SER A 258 -4.67 16.05 8.82
C SER A 258 -5.37 16.34 10.14
N VAL A 259 -5.22 17.56 10.64
CA VAL A 259 -5.99 18.06 11.78
C VAL A 259 -7.50 17.98 11.53
N LEU A 260 -7.98 17.96 10.29
CA LEU A 260 -9.40 17.72 9.98
C LEU A 260 -9.88 16.31 10.32
N ASN A 261 -8.96 15.34 10.34
CA ASN A 261 -9.31 13.96 10.60
C ASN A 261 -9.50 13.72 12.11
N THR A 262 -10.76 13.54 12.51
CA THR A 262 -11.16 13.34 13.91
C THR A 262 -10.50 12.12 14.56
N TRP A 263 -10.09 11.11 13.78
CA TRP A 263 -9.41 9.92 14.32
C TRP A 263 -7.98 10.21 14.77
N ARG A 264 -7.38 11.29 14.25
CA ARG A 264 -6.01 11.74 14.54
C ARG A 264 -5.97 12.84 15.59
N TRP A 265 -7.13 13.26 16.10
CA TRP A 265 -7.21 14.19 17.22
C TRP A 265 -6.64 13.61 18.51
N PRO A 266 -6.12 14.48 19.41
CA PRO A 266 -5.80 14.11 20.77
C PRO A 266 -6.98 13.39 21.44
N LYS A 267 -6.68 12.41 22.30
CA LYS A 267 -7.70 11.56 22.96
C LYS A 267 -8.78 12.38 23.67
N GLU A 268 -8.40 13.51 24.22
CA GLU A 268 -9.23 14.44 24.99
C GLU A 268 -10.22 15.17 24.07
N ALA A 269 -9.77 15.58 22.88
CA ALA A 269 -10.64 16.16 21.86
C ALA A 269 -11.62 15.12 21.30
N ARG A 270 -11.19 13.87 21.07
CA ARG A 270 -12.09 12.77 20.66
C ARG A 270 -13.17 12.49 21.70
N LYS A 271 -12.81 12.45 22.99
CA LYS A 271 -13.77 12.30 24.10
C LYS A 271 -14.75 13.47 24.21
N ARG A 272 -14.31 14.69 23.86
CA ARG A 272 -15.19 15.87 23.82
C ARG A 272 -16.18 15.78 22.67
N LEU A 273 -15.74 15.34 21.49
CA LEU A 273 -16.62 15.08 20.34
C LEU A 273 -17.69 14.03 20.69
N GLU A 274 -17.31 12.94 21.35
CA GLU A 274 -18.25 11.91 21.85
C GLU A 274 -19.30 12.48 22.84
N LYS A 275 -19.03 13.62 23.48
CA LYS A 275 -19.96 14.34 24.37
C LYS A 275 -20.74 15.45 23.66
N GLY A 276 -20.65 15.55 22.33
CA GLY A 276 -21.29 16.60 21.53
C GLY A 276 -20.55 17.95 21.54
N HIS A 277 -19.33 18.00 22.08
CA HIS A 277 -18.51 19.21 22.07
C HIS A 277 -17.50 19.16 20.91
N ASP A 278 -17.90 19.74 19.78
CA ASP A 278 -17.06 19.81 18.59
C ASP A 278 -15.93 20.85 18.72
N ARG A 279 -14.87 20.63 17.96
CA ARG A 279 -13.77 21.58 17.72
C ARG A 279 -13.89 22.14 16.31
N HIS A 280 -14.00 23.46 16.21
CA HIS A 280 -13.87 24.16 14.95
C HIS A 280 -12.42 24.13 14.47
N ILE A 281 -12.21 23.84 13.19
CA ILE A 281 -10.91 23.87 12.51
C ILE A 281 -11.09 24.75 11.28
N ALA A 282 -10.33 25.83 11.20
CA ALA A 282 -10.36 26.72 10.05
C ALA A 282 -9.45 26.18 8.93
N GLY A 283 -9.74 26.54 7.68
CA GLY A 283 -8.88 26.19 6.55
C GLY A 283 -7.47 26.79 6.63
N THR A 284 -7.28 27.83 7.44
CA THR A 284 -5.99 28.49 7.72
C THR A 284 -5.27 27.93 8.94
N ASP A 285 -5.85 26.94 9.63
CA ASP A 285 -5.19 26.32 10.78
C ASP A 285 -3.97 25.50 10.30
N PRO A 286 -2.86 25.48 11.07
CA PRO A 286 -1.66 24.74 10.70
C PRO A 286 -1.90 23.23 10.74
N ASP A 287 -1.35 22.52 9.75
CA ASP A 287 -1.53 21.08 9.57
C ASP A 287 -0.19 20.31 9.48
N PRO A 288 0.63 20.32 10.55
CA PRO A 288 2.03 19.90 10.48
C PRO A 288 2.25 18.41 10.22
N ASN A 289 1.29 17.58 10.60
CA ASN A 289 1.41 16.12 10.53
C ASN A 289 0.76 15.53 9.28
N ALA A 290 0.05 16.33 8.49
CA ALA A 290 -0.60 15.88 7.28
C ALA A 290 0.41 15.46 6.21
N TYR A 291 0.07 14.42 5.47
CA TYR A 291 0.89 13.82 4.41
C TYR A 291 0.04 12.93 3.51
N ARG A 292 0.60 12.47 2.39
CA ARG A 292 -0.09 11.65 1.38
C ARG A 292 0.43 10.23 1.37
N LEU A 293 -0.48 9.26 1.49
CA LEU A 293 -0.22 7.81 1.37
C LEU A 293 -1.06 7.12 0.28
N ASP A 294 -2.16 7.75 -0.14
CA ASP A 294 -3.08 7.21 -1.12
C ASP A 294 -2.82 7.82 -2.50
N TYR A 295 -2.87 6.99 -3.54
CA TYR A 295 -2.45 7.37 -4.89
C TYR A 295 -3.40 6.90 -5.97
N ILE A 296 -3.40 7.64 -7.08
CA ILE A 296 -3.85 7.18 -8.39
C ILE A 296 -2.65 7.34 -9.35
N PHE A 297 -2.28 6.26 -10.01
CA PHE A 297 -1.23 6.17 -11.01
C PHE A 297 -1.87 5.87 -12.37
N PHE A 298 -1.38 6.52 -13.42
CA PHE A 298 -1.94 6.36 -14.76
C PHE A 298 -0.86 6.35 -15.87
N ASN A 299 -1.00 5.46 -16.85
CA ASN A 299 -0.04 5.35 -17.98
C ASN A 299 -0.47 6.11 -19.26
N GLY A 300 -1.71 6.59 -19.32
CA GLY A 300 -2.29 7.17 -20.53
C GLY A 300 -1.95 8.64 -20.78
N ILE A 301 -1.29 9.30 -19.83
CA ILE A 301 -0.85 10.70 -19.98
C ILE A 301 0.06 10.82 -21.21
N SER A 302 -0.27 11.77 -22.09
CA SER A 302 0.42 11.96 -23.38
C SER A 302 0.28 10.80 -24.37
N LYS A 303 -0.67 9.89 -24.12
CA LYS A 303 -1.10 8.82 -25.03
C LYS A 303 -2.59 8.98 -25.36
N GLY A 304 -3.01 10.21 -25.66
CA GLY A 304 -4.41 10.57 -25.95
C GLY A 304 -5.26 10.87 -24.71
N TRP A 305 -4.64 10.92 -23.53
CA TRP A 305 -5.29 11.31 -22.28
C TRP A 305 -4.47 12.35 -21.52
N LYS A 306 -5.17 13.15 -20.71
CA LYS A 306 -4.61 14.12 -19.77
C LYS A 306 -5.31 14.00 -18.41
N VAL A 307 -4.65 14.45 -17.34
CA VAL A 307 -5.31 14.63 -16.04
C VAL A 307 -5.91 16.03 -16.02
N GLU A 308 -7.23 16.13 -15.92
CA GLU A 308 -7.94 17.43 -15.85
C GLU A 308 -7.86 18.01 -14.45
N GLY A 309 -8.08 17.18 -13.43
CA GLY A 309 -8.14 17.62 -12.05
C GLY A 309 -7.86 16.51 -11.07
N VAL A 310 -7.33 16.90 -9.91
CA VAL A 310 -7.13 16.05 -8.74
C VAL A 310 -7.67 16.78 -7.52
N LYS A 311 -8.24 16.04 -6.57
CA LYS A 311 -8.69 16.60 -5.29
C LYS A 311 -8.71 15.56 -4.19
N VAL A 312 -8.43 15.99 -2.96
CA VAL A 312 -8.77 15.20 -1.77
C VAL A 312 -10.29 15.27 -1.59
N ALA A 313 -10.91 14.12 -1.40
CA ALA A 313 -12.35 13.94 -1.35
C ALA A 313 -12.78 13.25 -0.07
N LEU A 314 -14.08 13.29 0.23
CA LEU A 314 -14.65 12.65 1.43
C LEU A 314 -14.01 13.16 2.73
N THR A 315 -13.73 14.47 2.79
CA THR A 315 -13.17 15.16 3.96
C THR A 315 -14.24 15.55 4.98
N GLU A 316 -15.51 15.51 4.56
CA GLU A 316 -16.67 15.69 5.42
C GLU A 316 -16.75 14.65 6.55
N ARG A 317 -17.53 15.02 7.56
CA ARG A 317 -17.84 14.13 8.69
C ARG A 317 -19.16 13.42 8.45
N HIS A 318 -19.32 12.28 9.11
CA HIS A 318 -20.60 11.61 9.22
C HIS A 318 -21.64 12.59 9.80
N PRO A 319 -22.83 12.71 9.21
CA PRO A 319 -23.83 13.72 9.58
C PRO A 319 -24.25 13.62 11.06
N ASP A 320 -24.52 12.40 11.55
CA ASP A 320 -24.97 12.21 12.94
C ASP A 320 -23.83 12.00 13.95
N LEU A 321 -22.76 11.29 13.54
CA LEU A 321 -21.67 10.92 14.45
C LEU A 321 -20.59 12.00 14.55
N HIS A 322 -20.60 12.98 13.63
CA HIS A 322 -19.63 14.08 13.52
C HIS A 322 -18.16 13.66 13.48
N CYS A 323 -17.87 12.37 13.24
CA CYS A 323 -16.54 11.83 13.05
C CYS A 323 -16.23 11.67 11.55
N SER A 324 -14.95 11.60 11.20
CA SER A 324 -14.47 11.39 9.85
C SER A 324 -14.89 10.01 9.34
N LEU A 325 -15.21 9.89 8.06
CA LEU A 325 -15.70 8.62 7.50
C LEU A 325 -14.64 7.53 7.47
N SER A 326 -13.37 7.88 7.43
CA SER A 326 -12.22 6.99 7.59
C SER A 326 -11.06 7.75 8.24
N ASP A 327 -10.03 7.04 8.69
CA ASP A 327 -8.78 7.67 9.14
C ASP A 327 -7.88 8.09 7.97
N HIS A 328 -8.32 7.83 6.74
CA HIS A 328 -7.83 8.40 5.49
C HIS A 328 -8.93 9.26 4.83
N PHE A 329 -8.53 10.24 4.03
CA PHE A 329 -9.38 10.90 3.05
C PHE A 329 -9.20 10.26 1.67
N ALA A 330 -10.21 10.37 0.81
CA ALA A 330 -10.17 9.80 -0.52
C ALA A 330 -9.32 10.66 -1.48
N VAL A 331 -8.78 10.03 -2.51
CA VAL A 331 -8.19 10.75 -3.66
C VAL A 331 -9.12 10.59 -4.85
N HIS A 332 -9.48 11.70 -5.48
CA HIS A 332 -10.25 11.76 -6.71
C HIS A 332 -9.41 12.33 -7.84
N ALA A 333 -9.53 11.75 -9.03
CA ALA A 333 -8.94 12.28 -10.25
C ALA A 333 -9.94 12.22 -11.41
N THR A 334 -9.99 13.30 -12.19
CA THR A 334 -10.66 13.35 -13.50
C THR A 334 -9.61 13.18 -14.59
N ILE A 335 -9.78 12.15 -15.43
CA ILE A 335 -8.90 11.90 -16.57
C ILE A 335 -9.71 12.12 -17.84
N GLU A 336 -9.23 12.96 -18.74
CA GLU A 336 -9.94 13.32 -19.97
C GLU A 336 -9.19 12.87 -21.21
N ARG A 337 -9.93 12.47 -22.24
CA ARG A 337 -9.36 12.33 -23.58
C ARG A 337 -8.90 13.70 -24.05
N GLY A 338 -7.71 13.76 -24.60
CA GLY A 338 -7.17 15.00 -25.11
C GLY A 338 -5.68 14.91 -25.39
N GLU A 339 -5.24 15.80 -26.27
CA GLU A 339 -3.82 16.01 -26.51
C GLU A 339 -3.25 16.84 -25.36
N THR A 340 -2.28 16.28 -24.64
CA THR A 340 -1.33 17.11 -23.88
C THR A 340 -0.36 17.73 -24.88
N LYS A 341 -0.08 19.03 -24.74
CA LYS A 341 1.09 19.62 -25.42
C LYS A 341 2.31 18.77 -25.05
N ALA A 342 3.02 18.27 -26.05
CA ALA A 342 4.24 17.51 -25.86
C ALA A 342 5.32 18.41 -25.26
N THR A 343 5.33 18.55 -23.95
CA THR A 343 6.47 19.10 -23.23
C THR A 343 7.44 17.95 -23.02
N THR A 344 8.65 18.05 -23.57
CA THR A 344 9.71 17.06 -23.32
C THR A 344 9.96 17.01 -21.82
N PRO A 345 9.64 15.91 -21.12
CA PRO A 345 9.86 15.83 -19.69
C PRO A 345 11.36 15.82 -19.41
N THR A 346 11.78 16.50 -18.35
CA THR A 346 13.17 16.43 -17.89
C THR A 346 13.42 15.05 -17.30
N THR A 347 14.43 14.35 -17.82
CA THR A 347 14.87 13.09 -17.22
C THR A 347 15.59 13.38 -15.92
N VAL A 348 15.14 12.76 -14.84
CA VAL A 348 15.74 12.81 -13.51
C VAL A 348 16.29 11.43 -13.22
N GLU A 349 17.60 11.32 -13.06
CA GLU A 349 18.23 10.07 -12.65
C GLU A 349 18.14 9.93 -11.13
N VAL A 350 17.84 8.72 -10.68
CA VAL A 350 17.72 8.40 -9.26
C VAL A 350 18.72 7.30 -8.95
N ASN A 351 19.76 7.63 -8.19
CA ASN A 351 20.94 6.81 -8.02
C ASN A 351 20.88 5.88 -6.80
N GLY A 352 19.97 6.09 -5.84
CA GLY A 352 19.90 5.26 -4.63
C GLY A 352 18.78 5.60 -3.64
N VAL A 353 18.90 5.12 -2.41
CA VAL A 353 18.10 5.54 -1.23
C VAL A 353 18.87 6.60 -0.45
N LEU A 354 18.25 7.74 -0.14
CA LEU A 354 18.79 8.70 0.82
C LEU A 354 18.62 8.07 2.21
N ARG A 355 19.68 7.40 2.69
CA ARG A 355 19.73 6.87 4.06
C ARG A 355 19.91 8.03 5.04
N GLY A 356 18.83 8.77 5.29
CA GLY A 356 18.80 9.81 6.30
C GLY A 356 18.96 9.21 7.69
N THR A 357 20.12 9.39 8.32
CA THR A 357 20.41 8.92 9.68
C THR A 357 19.61 9.63 10.79
N LEU A 358 18.60 10.44 10.44
CA LEU A 358 17.97 11.42 11.34
C LEU A 358 16.43 11.54 11.25
N SER A 359 15.71 10.66 10.55
CA SER A 359 14.23 10.76 10.48
C SER A 359 13.55 9.86 11.53
N ASP A 360 12.62 10.44 12.31
CA ASP A 360 11.87 9.74 13.38
C ASP A 360 10.66 8.92 12.87
N ASP A 361 10.30 9.06 11.59
CA ASP A 361 9.11 8.45 10.96
C ASP A 361 9.51 7.38 9.93
N PRO A 362 8.95 6.15 10.02
CA PRO A 362 9.28 5.04 9.14
C PRO A 362 8.72 5.16 7.70
N ASN A 363 7.96 6.21 7.38
CA ASN A 363 7.52 6.52 6.01
C ASN A 363 8.55 7.34 5.20
N THR A 364 9.71 7.69 5.76
CA THR A 364 10.58 8.74 5.21
C THR A 364 11.69 8.22 4.29
N ASP A 365 11.52 7.05 3.67
CA ASP A 365 12.50 6.47 2.72
C ASP A 365 12.58 7.33 1.45
N SER A 366 13.25 8.49 1.52
CA SER A 366 13.43 9.37 0.37
C SER A 366 14.37 8.70 -0.63
N ALA A 367 14.02 8.77 -1.92
CA ALA A 367 14.97 8.38 -2.94
C ALA A 367 16.16 9.37 -2.94
N ASP A 368 17.37 8.87 -3.15
CA ASP A 368 18.58 9.68 -3.28
C ASP A 368 18.60 10.37 -4.63
N PHE A 369 18.48 11.69 -4.58
CA PHE A 369 18.59 12.57 -5.72
C PHE A 369 19.82 13.44 -5.52
N GLU A 370 20.63 13.60 -6.58
CA GLU A 370 21.58 14.71 -6.59
C GLU A 370 20.80 16.03 -6.44
N ASP A 371 21.41 17.08 -5.88
CA ASP A 371 20.71 18.35 -5.61
C ASP A 371 20.00 18.93 -6.84
N LYS A 372 20.62 18.79 -8.01
CA LYS A 372 20.07 19.21 -9.31
C LYS A 372 18.85 18.37 -9.70
N ASP A 373 18.90 17.06 -9.45
CA ASP A 373 17.85 16.10 -9.77
C ASP A 373 16.67 16.22 -8.81
N PHE A 374 16.92 16.49 -7.52
CA PHE A 374 15.87 16.81 -6.57
C PHE A 374 15.14 18.10 -6.98
N ASN A 375 15.90 19.14 -7.33
CA ASN A 375 15.35 20.40 -7.83
C ASN A 375 14.49 20.17 -9.08
N ALA A 376 14.92 19.31 -9.99
CA ALA A 376 14.12 18.94 -11.16
C ALA A 376 12.85 18.17 -10.74
N ALA A 377 12.95 17.21 -9.83
CA ALA A 377 11.83 16.37 -9.35
C ALA A 377 10.74 17.15 -8.60
N ILE A 378 11.11 18.25 -7.92
CA ILE A 378 10.16 19.16 -7.24
C ILE A 378 9.81 20.39 -8.07
N SER A 379 10.41 20.56 -9.25
CA SER A 379 10.12 21.69 -10.13
C SER A 379 8.72 21.58 -10.72
N LYS A 380 8.20 22.71 -11.23
CA LYS A 380 6.93 22.76 -11.98
C LYS A 380 6.98 22.07 -13.34
N LEU A 381 8.14 21.58 -13.77
CA LEU A 381 8.30 20.91 -15.06
C LEU A 381 7.96 19.42 -14.94
N PRO A 382 7.31 18.82 -15.95
CA PRO A 382 7.10 17.38 -15.99
C PRO A 382 8.44 16.64 -15.96
N THR A 383 8.53 15.59 -15.13
CA THR A 383 9.73 14.79 -15.00
C THR A 383 9.52 13.32 -15.37
N HIS A 384 10.55 12.72 -15.94
CA HIS A 384 10.66 11.29 -16.13
C HIS A 384 11.76 10.73 -15.23
N LYS A 385 11.37 9.89 -14.27
CA LYS A 385 12.31 9.28 -13.34
C LYS A 385 12.95 8.07 -13.99
N HIS A 386 14.27 8.09 -14.12
CA HIS A 386 15.05 6.94 -14.53
C HIS A 386 15.78 6.37 -13.31
N ILE A 387 15.78 5.05 -13.18
CA ILE A 387 16.42 4.37 -12.06
C ILE A 387 17.83 3.96 -12.48
N GLY A 388 18.83 4.55 -11.84
CA GLY A 388 20.24 4.24 -12.06
C GLY A 388 20.66 2.90 -11.45
N GLN A 389 21.90 2.47 -11.72
CA GLN A 389 22.41 1.19 -11.23
C GLN A 389 22.52 1.11 -9.70
N GLY A 390 22.86 2.23 -9.03
CA GLY A 390 22.98 2.29 -7.57
C GLY A 390 21.67 1.93 -6.84
N PHE A 391 20.53 2.30 -7.41
CA PHE A 391 19.21 1.98 -6.87
C PHE A 391 18.98 0.47 -6.81
N TYR A 392 19.34 -0.28 -7.85
CA TYR A 392 19.26 -1.73 -7.83
C TYR A 392 20.24 -2.34 -6.82
N ASN A 393 21.45 -1.77 -6.71
CA ASN A 393 22.43 -2.20 -5.72
C ASN A 393 21.92 -2.02 -4.28
N ASP A 394 21.18 -0.94 -4.01
CA ASP A 394 20.52 -0.73 -2.71
C ASP A 394 19.45 -1.79 -2.43
N ILE A 395 18.63 -2.16 -3.42
CA ILE A 395 17.67 -3.27 -3.27
C ILE A 395 18.41 -4.57 -2.94
N LEU A 396 19.50 -4.86 -3.66
CA LEU A 396 20.28 -6.07 -3.44
C LEU A 396 20.96 -6.09 -2.06
N ALA A 397 21.44 -4.94 -1.59
CA ALA A 397 22.00 -4.80 -0.24
C ALA A 397 20.92 -5.07 0.83
N MET A 398 19.74 -4.47 0.69
CA MET A 398 18.59 -4.69 1.56
C MET A 398 18.15 -6.17 1.57
N ILE A 399 18.06 -6.81 0.40
CA ILE A 399 17.77 -8.24 0.27
C ILE A 399 18.80 -9.08 1.03
N ARG A 400 20.10 -8.77 0.87
CA ARG A 400 21.19 -9.51 1.53
C ARG A 400 21.09 -9.41 3.06
N GLU A 401 20.86 -8.23 3.60
CA GLU A 401 20.70 -8.01 5.05
C GLU A 401 19.49 -8.78 5.59
N TYR A 402 18.35 -8.71 4.90
CA TYR A 402 17.14 -9.45 5.24
C TYR A 402 17.38 -10.96 5.23
N ASN A 403 18.02 -11.48 4.17
CA ASN A 403 18.32 -12.91 4.00
C ASN A 403 19.20 -13.47 5.13
N ILE A 404 20.27 -12.75 5.48
CA ILE A 404 21.17 -13.14 6.59
C ILE A 404 20.38 -13.25 7.90
N ARG A 405 19.50 -12.28 8.17
CA ARG A 405 18.66 -12.28 9.37
C ARG A 405 17.69 -13.46 9.39
N GLU A 406 16.95 -13.71 8.31
CA GLU A 406 15.97 -14.80 8.26
C GLU A 406 16.63 -16.17 8.36
N ARG A 407 17.82 -16.36 7.74
CA ARG A 407 18.59 -17.60 7.91
C ARG A 407 19.01 -17.84 9.37
N LYS A 408 19.41 -16.77 10.08
CA LYS A 408 19.73 -16.87 11.52
C LYS A 408 18.48 -17.23 12.33
N GLN A 409 17.35 -16.55 12.09
CA GLN A 409 16.07 -16.83 12.75
C GLN A 409 15.60 -18.26 12.50
N ARG A 410 15.70 -18.75 11.26
CA ARG A 410 15.40 -20.13 10.89
C ARG A 410 16.18 -21.13 11.73
N ARG A 411 17.50 -20.96 11.83
CA ARG A 411 18.38 -21.85 12.62
C ARG A 411 17.98 -21.89 14.09
N TRP A 412 17.73 -20.73 14.70
CA TRP A 412 17.32 -20.66 16.12
C TRP A 412 15.95 -21.31 16.36
N ARG A 413 14.98 -21.11 15.47
CA ARG A 413 13.64 -21.71 15.60
C ARG A 413 13.67 -23.23 15.41
N CYS A 414 14.40 -23.72 14.42
CA CYS A 414 14.60 -25.16 14.23
C CYS A 414 15.36 -25.79 15.41
N LEU A 415 16.38 -25.10 15.95
CA LEU A 415 17.08 -25.56 17.15
C LEU A 415 16.14 -25.61 18.37
N HIS A 416 15.30 -24.58 18.56
CA HIS A 416 14.33 -24.55 19.64
C HIS A 416 13.34 -25.73 19.54
N PHE A 417 12.85 -26.06 18.35
CA PHE A 417 12.03 -27.25 18.14
C PHE A 417 12.73 -28.54 18.59
N ILE A 418 13.98 -28.76 18.14
CA ILE A 418 14.76 -29.96 18.47
C ILE A 418 15.01 -30.05 19.98
N VAL A 419 15.44 -28.95 20.60
CA VAL A 419 15.70 -28.89 22.04
C VAL A 419 14.42 -29.14 22.84
N SER A 420 13.29 -28.53 22.45
CA SER A 420 12.00 -28.72 23.11
C SER A 420 11.48 -30.17 22.99
N ALA A 421 11.74 -30.85 21.86
CA ALA A 421 11.45 -32.27 21.71
C ALA A 421 12.30 -33.14 22.66
N ILE A 422 13.61 -32.87 22.76
CA ILE A 422 14.51 -33.58 23.67
C ILE A 422 14.11 -33.37 25.14
N ILE A 423 13.84 -32.13 25.54
CA ILE A 423 13.36 -31.79 26.89
C ILE A 423 12.06 -32.53 27.20
N SER A 424 11.14 -32.60 26.24
CA SER A 424 9.86 -33.28 26.41
C SER A 424 10.02 -34.79 26.62
N ILE A 425 10.88 -35.44 25.84
CA ILE A 425 11.23 -36.85 26.03
C ILE A 425 11.85 -37.04 27.42
N GLY A 426 12.78 -36.17 27.82
CA GLY A 426 13.39 -36.20 29.16
C GLY A 426 12.36 -36.04 30.29
N CYS A 427 11.38 -35.15 30.12
CA CYS A 427 10.28 -34.98 31.08
C CYS A 427 9.42 -36.25 31.16
N PHE A 428 9.07 -36.87 30.02
CA PHE A 428 8.29 -38.10 29.99
C PHE A 428 8.99 -39.27 30.67
N VAL A 429 10.30 -39.41 30.46
CA VAL A 429 11.11 -40.42 31.17
C VAL A 429 11.14 -40.10 32.67
N ALA A 430 11.35 -38.84 33.06
CA ALA A 430 11.44 -38.43 34.46
C ALA A 430 10.13 -38.64 35.25
N ILE A 431 8.97 -38.58 34.60
CA ILE A 431 7.67 -38.88 35.23
C ILE A 431 7.65 -40.30 35.82
N TRP A 432 8.28 -41.27 35.15
CA TRP A 432 8.32 -42.66 35.61
C TRP A 432 9.02 -42.84 36.96
N TRP A 433 9.89 -41.90 37.30
CA TRP A 433 10.71 -41.89 38.52
C TRP A 433 10.25 -40.81 39.51
N SER A 434 9.09 -40.20 39.26
CA SER A 434 8.63 -39.05 40.04
C SER A 434 8.20 -39.48 41.46
N PRO A 435 8.78 -38.89 42.52
CA PRO A 435 8.49 -39.31 43.89
C PRO A 435 7.13 -38.79 44.40
N ARG A 436 6.52 -37.81 43.72
CA ARG A 436 5.28 -37.14 44.15
C ARG A 436 4.46 -36.68 42.95
N ASN A 437 3.12 -36.82 43.03
CA ASN A 437 2.21 -36.46 41.94
C ASN A 437 2.35 -35.02 41.45
N PHE A 438 2.62 -34.04 42.33
CA PHE A 438 2.79 -32.66 41.90
C PHE A 438 4.04 -32.46 41.02
N VAL A 439 5.10 -33.26 41.22
CA VAL A 439 6.31 -33.20 40.40
C VAL A 439 6.02 -33.75 39.00
N ALA A 440 5.29 -34.86 38.91
CA ALA A 440 4.81 -35.39 37.63
C ALA A 440 3.94 -34.37 36.88
N PHE A 441 3.03 -33.68 37.59
CA PHE A 441 2.21 -32.61 37.00
C PHE A 441 3.07 -31.46 36.44
N LEU A 442 4.06 -30.97 37.19
CA LEU A 442 4.95 -29.91 36.72
C LEU A 442 5.77 -30.33 35.49
N LEU A 443 6.25 -31.58 35.44
CA LEU A 443 6.97 -32.13 34.28
C LEU A 443 6.08 -32.24 33.04
N ILE A 444 4.83 -32.69 33.20
CA ILE A 444 3.85 -32.73 32.10
C ILE A 444 3.55 -31.31 31.60
N LEU A 445 3.34 -30.36 32.51
CA LEU A 445 3.03 -28.98 32.15
C LEU A 445 4.18 -28.33 31.38
N LEU A 446 5.41 -28.46 31.89
CA LEU A 446 6.62 -27.95 31.24
C LEU A 446 6.82 -28.60 29.86
N SER A 447 6.69 -29.92 29.76
CA SER A 447 6.80 -30.63 28.49
C SER A 447 5.74 -30.18 27.49
N SER A 448 4.48 -30.08 27.92
CA SER A 448 3.37 -29.75 27.03
C SER A 448 3.51 -28.33 26.47
N LEU A 449 3.79 -27.35 27.33
CA LEU A 449 3.99 -25.96 26.90
C LEU A 449 5.27 -25.79 26.07
N GLY A 450 6.36 -26.43 26.49
CA GLY A 450 7.64 -26.39 25.78
C GLY A 450 7.56 -27.03 24.39
N LEU A 451 6.96 -28.22 24.28
CA LEU A 451 6.76 -28.90 23.01
C LEU A 451 5.83 -28.11 22.08
N MET A 452 4.76 -27.51 22.62
CA MET A 452 3.85 -26.68 21.83
C MET A 452 4.58 -25.47 21.25
N ALA A 453 5.32 -24.72 22.08
CA ALA A 453 6.11 -23.58 21.63
C ALA A 453 7.18 -23.99 20.62
N GLY A 454 7.92 -25.07 20.89
CA GLY A 454 8.91 -25.63 19.98
C GLY A 454 8.30 -26.08 18.66
N THR A 455 7.12 -26.72 18.66
CA THR A 455 6.43 -27.18 17.45
C THR A 455 6.01 -26.01 16.57
N VAL A 456 5.46 -24.95 17.17
CA VAL A 456 5.13 -23.71 16.43
C VAL A 456 6.38 -23.11 15.80
N ASP A 457 7.49 -23.02 16.54
CA ASP A 457 8.77 -22.55 15.98
C ASP A 457 9.33 -23.47 14.89
N GLY A 458 9.15 -24.78 15.03
CA GLY A 458 9.49 -25.76 13.99
C GLY A 458 8.70 -25.51 12.71
N LEU A 459 7.38 -25.34 12.80
CA LEU A 459 6.53 -25.03 11.64
C LEU A 459 6.95 -23.71 10.98
N ILE A 460 7.23 -22.68 11.77
CA ILE A 460 7.71 -21.39 11.25
C ILE A 460 9.07 -21.56 10.55
N GLY A 461 10.04 -22.20 11.22
CA GLY A 461 11.40 -22.36 10.69
C GLY A 461 11.49 -23.26 9.45
N PHE A 462 10.80 -24.41 9.45
CA PHE A 462 10.88 -25.37 8.36
C PHE A 462 10.02 -24.98 7.16
N LEU A 463 8.79 -24.50 7.38
CA LEU A 463 7.83 -24.23 6.30
C LEU A 463 7.83 -22.75 5.91
N PHE A 464 7.50 -21.87 6.87
CA PHE A 464 7.29 -20.45 6.56
C PHE A 464 8.58 -19.77 6.11
N VAL A 465 9.65 -19.80 6.91
CA VAL A 465 10.92 -19.14 6.55
C VAL A 465 11.52 -19.75 5.29
N GLY A 466 11.31 -21.05 5.04
CA GLY A 466 11.69 -21.69 3.78
C GLY A 466 10.96 -21.10 2.57
N SER A 467 9.63 -20.94 2.65
CA SER A 467 8.85 -20.29 1.59
C SER A 467 9.23 -18.82 1.38
N GLU A 468 9.54 -18.10 2.46
CA GLU A 468 9.94 -16.70 2.43
C GLU A 468 11.30 -16.51 1.77
N LEU A 469 12.29 -17.35 2.09
CA LEU A 469 13.61 -17.31 1.44
C LEU A 469 13.52 -17.64 -0.05
N ARG A 470 12.59 -18.50 -0.49
CA ARG A 470 12.35 -18.79 -1.91
C ARG A 470 11.69 -17.62 -2.64
N ALA A 471 10.70 -16.98 -2.02
CA ALA A 471 10.11 -15.75 -2.56
C ALA A 471 11.15 -14.62 -2.67
N LEU A 472 12.05 -14.52 -1.68
CA LEU A 472 13.15 -13.56 -1.69
C LEU A 472 14.17 -13.85 -2.79
N ALA A 473 14.47 -15.13 -3.04
CA ALA A 473 15.34 -15.57 -4.14
C ALA A 473 14.78 -15.16 -5.51
N GLU A 474 13.48 -15.35 -5.74
CA GLU A 474 12.81 -14.90 -6.97
C GLU A 474 12.92 -13.37 -7.13
N PHE A 475 12.63 -12.64 -6.07
CA PHE A 475 12.76 -11.18 -6.07
C PHE A 475 14.20 -10.73 -6.33
N GLU A 476 15.19 -11.36 -5.69
CA GLU A 476 16.61 -11.10 -5.92
C GLU A 476 17.01 -11.33 -7.38
N TRP A 477 16.55 -12.43 -7.98
CA TRP A 477 16.81 -12.75 -9.38
C TRP A 477 16.24 -11.67 -10.31
N GLU A 478 14.99 -11.24 -10.09
CA GLU A 478 14.36 -10.20 -10.91
C GLU A 478 15.12 -8.87 -10.84
N VAL A 479 15.62 -8.51 -9.65
CA VAL A 479 16.40 -7.27 -9.43
C VAL A 479 17.76 -7.36 -10.12
N ARG A 480 18.45 -8.50 -10.01
CA ARG A 480 19.74 -8.74 -10.71
C ARG A 480 19.57 -8.66 -12.22
N ASN A 481 18.54 -9.30 -12.75
CA ASN A 481 18.23 -9.26 -14.18
C ASN A 481 17.94 -7.82 -14.65
N ALA A 482 17.16 -7.05 -13.88
CA ALA A 482 16.91 -5.65 -14.19
C ALA A 482 18.20 -4.80 -14.17
N LEU A 483 19.09 -5.02 -13.20
CA LEU A 483 20.41 -4.36 -13.14
C LEU A 483 21.30 -4.74 -14.33
N GLN A 484 21.30 -6.01 -14.75
CA GLN A 484 22.06 -6.44 -15.93
C GLN A 484 21.54 -5.75 -17.19
N LEU A 485 20.22 -5.62 -17.36
CA LEU A 485 19.61 -4.91 -18.49
C LEU A 485 19.95 -3.42 -18.54
N THR A 486 20.34 -2.81 -17.41
CA THR A 486 20.84 -1.42 -17.35
C THR A 486 22.37 -1.31 -17.46
N GLY A 487 23.05 -2.37 -17.91
CA GLY A 487 24.49 -2.40 -18.10
C GLY A 487 25.30 -2.74 -16.84
N GLY A 488 24.64 -3.27 -15.80
CA GLY A 488 25.29 -3.86 -14.64
C GLY A 488 26.01 -5.18 -14.95
N PRO A 489 26.65 -5.81 -13.95
CA PRO A 489 27.41 -7.04 -14.16
C PRO A 489 26.52 -8.18 -14.67
N VAL A 490 27.10 -9.05 -15.51
CA VAL A 490 26.42 -10.27 -15.98
C VAL A 490 26.01 -11.10 -14.77
N GLN A 491 24.75 -11.55 -14.78
CA GLN A 491 24.24 -12.41 -13.75
C GLN A 491 25.01 -13.73 -13.72
N ASP A 492 25.62 -14.03 -12.57
CA ASP A 492 26.20 -15.33 -12.28
C ASP A 492 25.11 -16.19 -11.63
N ASP A 493 24.68 -17.25 -12.32
CA ASP A 493 23.78 -18.28 -11.79
C ASP A 493 24.50 -19.14 -10.74
N ARG A 494 25.13 -18.51 -9.74
CA ARG A 494 25.47 -19.25 -8.53
C ARG A 494 24.17 -19.76 -7.98
N ALA A 495 24.06 -21.08 -7.91
CA ALA A 495 22.96 -21.76 -7.25
C ALA A 495 22.69 -21.01 -5.95
N LEU A 496 21.49 -20.43 -5.84
CA LEU A 496 20.89 -20.10 -4.55
C LEU A 496 20.75 -21.43 -3.83
N LYS A 497 21.85 -21.95 -3.27
CA LYS A 497 21.88 -23.19 -2.52
C LYS A 497 20.90 -23.02 -1.39
N ASP A 498 19.71 -23.59 -1.57
CA ASP A 498 18.80 -23.81 -0.48
C ASP A 498 19.42 -24.93 0.37
N TRP A 499 19.04 -25.02 1.63
CA TRP A 499 19.54 -26.10 2.50
C TRP A 499 19.16 -27.52 2.05
N TYR A 500 18.36 -27.65 0.98
CA TYR A 500 18.06 -28.92 0.32
C TYR A 500 19.17 -29.35 -0.68
N ASP A 501 20.12 -28.47 -1.00
CA ASP A 501 21.30 -28.73 -1.86
C ASP A 501 22.58 -29.03 -1.05
#